data_AF-A0A1W6WCK9-F1
#
_entry.id   AF-A0A1W6WCK9-F1
#
_cell.length_a   1.000
_cell.length_b   1.000
_cell.length_c   1.000
_cell.angle_alpha   90.00
_cell.angle_beta   90.00
_cell.angle_gamma   90.00
#
_symmetry.space_group_name_H-M   'P 1'
#
loop_
_entity.id
_entity.type
_entity.pdbx_description
1 polymer ?
#
loop_
_entity_poly.entity_id
_entity_poly.type
_entity_poly.pdbx_seq_one_letter_code
_entity_poly.pdbx_strand_id
1 'polypeptide(L)'
;MPEEKEKADIATSKVNAIVQAHSEGIISTQIALKELSELSDEDIKDADNMPDIGDIPTDTPTDIPENTPDEEFADDADFDENKHPRREDGKFGAKGESPDGKLPKSPNEQLTNEENSGKLKSYQKISAIGKNTFLKGFSKRNLNRHWDGDSKHHGHKDMYPEMTKEQYAKRALDLVQSETNEHILGYATKAGAVARYDVRTNDFAKGDPNGGIATMFKPTLGKKYFDKWKKREGI
;
A
#
# COMPACT_ATOMS: atom_id res chain seq x y z
N MET A 1 17.80 13.79 -41.76
CA MET A 1 17.77 12.68 -40.81
C MET A 1 19.12 12.66 -40.14
N PRO A 2 19.26 13.08 -38.88
CA PRO A 2 20.54 13.03 -38.19
C PRO A 2 20.92 11.55 -37.98
N GLU A 3 22.16 11.20 -38.34
CA GLU A 3 22.74 9.87 -38.15
C GLU A 3 22.76 9.53 -36.65
N GLU A 4 22.57 8.26 -36.30
CA GLU A 4 22.43 7.78 -34.90
C GLU A 4 23.56 8.26 -33.97
N LYS A 5 24.74 8.52 -34.53
CA LYS A 5 25.90 9.07 -33.82
C LYS A 5 25.68 10.51 -33.32
N GLU A 6 25.04 11.38 -34.11
CA GLU A 6 24.73 12.75 -33.69
C GLU A 6 23.69 12.77 -32.56
N LYS A 7 22.75 11.81 -32.55
CA LYS A 7 21.76 11.69 -31.47
C LYS A 7 22.40 11.30 -30.14
N ALA A 8 23.37 10.39 -30.16
CA ALA A 8 24.12 9.97 -28.98
C ALA A 8 24.96 11.12 -28.39
N ASP A 9 25.59 11.93 -29.24
CA ASP A 9 26.37 13.10 -28.82
C ASP A 9 25.47 14.18 -28.20
N ILE A 10 24.28 14.41 -28.76
CA ILE A 10 23.29 15.35 -28.21
C ILE A 10 22.76 14.87 -26.85
N ALA A 11 22.46 13.57 -26.71
CA ALA A 11 22.01 12.99 -25.45
C ALA A 11 23.09 13.11 -24.36
N THR A 12 24.34 12.79 -24.70
CA THR A 12 25.49 12.90 -23.79
C THR A 12 25.73 14.35 -23.36
N SER A 13 25.61 15.31 -24.29
CA SER A 13 25.72 16.74 -24.00
C SER A 13 24.64 17.23 -23.03
N LYS A 14 23.39 16.81 -23.20
CA LYS A 14 22.27 17.18 -22.32
C LYS A 14 22.44 16.62 -20.91
N VAL A 15 22.84 15.35 -20.78
CA VAL A 15 23.10 14.73 -19.47
C VAL A 15 24.19 15.49 -18.72
N ASN A 16 25.29 15.84 -19.40
CA ASN A 16 26.38 16.60 -18.79
C ASN A 16 25.94 17.99 -18.31
N ALA A 17 25.08 18.69 -19.08
CA ALA A 17 24.54 19.98 -18.69
C ALA A 17 23.67 19.91 -17.41
N ILE A 18 22.85 18.87 -17.28
CA ILE A 18 22.00 18.65 -16.09
C ILE A 18 22.87 18.35 -14.86
N VAL A 19 23.88 17.49 -15.01
CA VAL A 19 24.81 17.15 -13.91
C VAL A 19 25.60 18.38 -13.46
N GLN A 20 26.08 19.20 -14.40
CA GLN A 20 26.80 20.43 -14.10
C GLN A 20 25.91 21.44 -13.37
N ALA A 21 24.70 21.71 -13.87
CA ALA A 21 23.76 22.62 -13.23
C ALA A 21 23.37 22.19 -11.81
N HIS A 22 23.29 20.87 -11.56
CA HIS A 22 23.08 20.34 -10.22
C HIS A 22 24.30 20.56 -9.32
N SER A 23 25.52 20.29 -9.83
CA SER A 23 26.76 20.50 -9.08
C SER A 23 27.02 21.97 -8.72
N GLU A 24 26.58 22.89 -9.57
CA GLU A 24 26.64 24.34 -9.36
C GLU A 24 25.49 24.86 -8.47
N GLY A 25 24.57 23.98 -8.05
CA GLY A 25 23.43 24.33 -7.20
C GLY A 25 22.34 25.15 -7.91
N ILE A 26 22.39 25.24 -9.24
CA ILE A 26 21.41 25.97 -10.06
C ILE A 26 20.06 25.23 -10.06
N ILE A 27 20.09 23.90 -10.04
CA ILE A 27 18.89 23.05 -9.99
C ILE A 27 18.89 22.16 -8.75
N SER A 28 17.69 21.94 -8.19
CA SER A 28 17.48 21.00 -7.08
C SER A 28 17.68 19.55 -7.53
N THR A 29 18.10 18.67 -6.63
CA THR A 29 18.15 17.20 -6.82
C THR A 29 16.88 16.64 -7.43
N GLN A 30 15.70 17.11 -7.00
CA GLN A 30 14.41 16.65 -7.53
C GLN A 30 14.21 17.02 -9.00
N ILE A 31 14.69 18.19 -9.41
CA ILE A 31 14.59 18.68 -10.79
C ILE A 31 15.57 17.92 -11.67
N ALA A 32 16.81 17.72 -11.21
CA ALA A 32 17.83 16.95 -11.93
C ALA A 32 17.38 15.51 -12.21
N LEU A 33 16.78 14.83 -11.22
CA LEU A 33 16.26 13.47 -11.40
C LEU A 33 15.08 13.40 -12.37
N LYS A 34 14.19 14.40 -12.34
CA LYS A 34 13.06 14.48 -13.26
C LYS A 34 13.54 14.64 -14.72
N GLU A 35 14.43 15.59 -14.97
CA GLU A 35 14.99 15.83 -16.31
C GLU A 35 15.79 14.63 -16.84
N LEU A 36 16.55 13.92 -15.98
CA LEU A 36 17.23 12.69 -16.36
C LEU A 36 16.26 11.55 -16.73
N SER A 37 15.11 11.47 -16.06
CA SER A 37 14.10 10.44 -16.37
C SER A 37 13.39 10.69 -17.72
N GLU A 38 13.16 11.95 -18.08
CA GLU A 38 12.53 12.33 -19.35
C GLU A 38 13.43 12.01 -20.57
N LEU A 39 14.75 11.88 -20.39
CA LEU A 39 15.69 11.44 -21.43
C LEU A 39 15.65 9.93 -21.71
N SER A 40 14.98 9.12 -20.87
CA SER A 40 14.96 7.65 -21.00
C SER A 40 13.72 7.09 -21.71
N ASP A 41 12.74 7.92 -22.05
CA ASP A 41 11.41 7.48 -22.51
C ASP A 41 11.27 7.26 -24.04
N GLU A 42 12.34 7.41 -24.83
CA GLU A 42 12.22 7.24 -26.30
C GLU A 42 12.42 5.81 -26.84
N ASP A 43 12.79 4.81 -26.02
CA ASP A 43 13.09 3.43 -26.49
C ASP A 43 12.21 2.32 -25.88
N ILE A 44 10.95 2.57 -25.51
CA ILE A 44 10.00 1.52 -25.09
C ILE A 44 8.96 1.26 -26.20
N LYS A 45 9.41 0.72 -27.34
CA LYS A 45 8.49 0.24 -28.40
C LYS A 45 8.58 -1.26 -28.72
N ASP A 46 9.42 -2.03 -28.05
CA ASP A 46 9.57 -3.47 -28.33
C ASP A 46 9.48 -4.37 -27.07
N ALA A 47 8.68 -3.99 -26.08
CA ALA A 47 8.46 -4.82 -24.88
C ALA A 47 7.42 -5.96 -25.08
N ASP A 48 6.68 -5.95 -26.20
CA ASP A 48 5.62 -6.95 -26.48
C ASP A 48 6.12 -8.22 -27.19
N ASN A 49 7.44 -8.39 -27.37
CA ASN A 49 8.03 -9.53 -28.07
C ASN A 49 8.84 -10.47 -27.17
N MET A 50 8.43 -10.66 -25.91
CA MET A 50 8.89 -11.77 -25.10
C MET A 50 7.99 -13.00 -25.29
N PRO A 51 8.53 -14.18 -25.62
CA PRO A 51 7.75 -15.41 -25.59
C PRO A 51 7.31 -15.75 -24.16
N ASP A 52 6.08 -16.22 -24.04
CA ASP A 52 5.42 -16.65 -22.81
C ASP A 52 6.17 -17.83 -22.15
N ILE A 53 6.78 -17.59 -20.98
CA ILE A 53 7.42 -18.62 -20.13
C ILE A 53 6.30 -19.33 -19.35
N GLY A 54 5.35 -19.92 -20.07
CA GLY A 54 4.10 -20.46 -19.54
C GLY A 54 3.88 -21.96 -19.75
N ASP A 55 4.58 -22.59 -20.70
CA ASP A 55 4.40 -24.02 -21.00
C ASP A 55 5.75 -24.74 -21.04
N ILE A 56 6.05 -25.47 -19.96
CA ILE A 56 7.12 -26.46 -19.90
C ILE A 56 6.50 -27.80 -20.34
N PRO A 57 6.73 -28.30 -21.57
CA PRO A 57 6.40 -29.68 -21.89
C PRO A 57 7.40 -30.60 -21.15
N THR A 58 6.85 -31.44 -20.28
CA THR A 58 7.56 -32.57 -19.67
C THR A 58 7.79 -33.64 -20.73
N ASP A 59 8.93 -33.59 -21.41
CA ASP A 59 9.60 -34.78 -21.94
C ASP A 59 11.02 -34.39 -22.37
N THR A 60 11.99 -34.82 -21.58
CA THR A 60 13.40 -34.78 -21.94
C THR A 60 13.68 -35.70 -23.13
N PRO A 61 14.65 -35.34 -24.00
CA PRO A 61 15.92 -36.05 -23.90
C PRO A 61 17.13 -35.12 -23.87
N THR A 62 18.06 -35.54 -23.00
CA THR A 62 19.49 -35.25 -22.94
C THR A 62 20.14 -34.78 -24.23
N ASP A 63 20.71 -33.57 -24.21
CA ASP A 63 22.03 -33.24 -24.78
C ASP A 63 22.44 -31.83 -24.31
N ILE A 64 23.37 -31.77 -23.35
CA ILE A 64 23.93 -30.53 -22.80
C ILE A 64 25.21 -30.22 -23.60
N PRO A 65 25.29 -29.11 -24.36
CA PRO A 65 26.58 -28.60 -24.80
C PRO A 65 27.28 -27.85 -23.67
N GLU A 66 28.48 -28.32 -23.39
CA GLU A 66 29.49 -27.86 -22.43
C GLU A 66 29.96 -26.43 -22.74
N ASN A 67 29.39 -25.42 -22.07
CA ASN A 67 30.06 -24.16 -21.71
C ASN A 67 29.12 -23.23 -20.92
N THR A 68 29.16 -23.34 -19.60
CA THR A 68 28.74 -22.26 -18.69
C THR A 68 29.81 -22.17 -17.59
N PRO A 69 30.40 -20.97 -17.35
CA PRO A 69 31.31 -20.80 -16.23
C PRO A 69 30.60 -21.09 -14.92
N ASP A 70 31.30 -21.80 -14.05
CA ASP A 70 30.82 -22.41 -12.81
C ASP A 70 29.90 -21.47 -12.02
N GLU A 71 28.64 -21.90 -11.86
CA GLU A 71 27.75 -21.33 -10.84
C GLU A 71 28.39 -21.64 -9.48
N GLU A 72 28.89 -20.61 -8.80
CA GLU A 72 29.23 -20.70 -7.38
C GLU A 72 27.93 -20.96 -6.60
N PHE A 73 27.59 -22.25 -6.45
CA PHE A 73 26.68 -22.69 -5.40
C PHE A 73 27.27 -22.17 -4.09
N ALA A 74 26.59 -21.20 -3.47
CA ALA A 74 26.93 -20.80 -2.13
C ALA A 74 26.85 -22.06 -1.26
N ASP A 75 27.99 -22.51 -0.75
CA ASP A 75 28.03 -23.58 0.25
C ASP A 75 27.09 -23.15 1.40
N ASP A 76 26.03 -23.92 1.62
CA ASP A 76 25.15 -23.74 2.76
C ASP A 76 26.04 -23.79 4.01
N ALA A 77 26.16 -22.66 4.72
CA ALA A 77 27.05 -22.56 5.86
C ALA A 77 26.75 -23.70 6.85
N ASP A 78 27.78 -24.48 7.19
CA ASP A 78 27.67 -25.62 8.11
C ASP A 78 26.90 -25.22 9.37
N PHE A 79 25.75 -25.85 9.59
CA PHE A 79 24.87 -25.54 10.72
C PHE A 79 25.47 -26.06 12.02
N ASP A 80 26.04 -25.14 12.82
CA ASP A 80 26.61 -25.43 14.13
C ASP A 80 25.54 -25.38 15.23
N GLU A 81 25.00 -26.55 15.62
CA GLU A 81 23.99 -26.69 16.67
C GLU A 81 24.45 -26.07 18.01
N ASN A 82 25.76 -26.04 18.30
CA ASN A 82 26.27 -25.45 19.55
C ASN A 82 26.08 -23.93 19.61
N LYS A 83 25.95 -23.25 18.46
CA LYS A 83 25.62 -21.81 18.40
C LYS A 83 24.12 -21.53 18.53
N HIS A 84 23.29 -22.57 18.52
CA HIS A 84 21.84 -22.49 18.60
C HIS A 84 21.30 -23.35 19.75
N PRO A 85 21.71 -23.11 21.01
CA PRO A 85 21.34 -23.96 22.13
C PRO A 85 19.83 -24.06 22.29
N ARG A 86 19.31 -25.29 22.21
CA ARG A 86 17.93 -25.64 22.52
C ARG A 86 17.86 -26.19 23.94
N ARG A 87 16.65 -26.17 24.51
CA ARG A 87 16.37 -26.89 25.77
C ARG A 87 16.43 -28.40 25.52
N GLU A 88 16.59 -29.18 26.59
CA GLU A 88 16.57 -30.65 26.53
C GLU A 88 15.26 -31.21 25.93
N ASP A 89 14.15 -30.45 25.97
CA ASP A 89 12.88 -30.81 25.34
C ASP A 89 12.76 -30.37 23.86
N GLY A 90 13.86 -29.92 23.24
CA GLY A 90 13.94 -29.50 21.83
C GLY A 90 13.30 -28.15 21.51
N LYS A 91 12.69 -27.49 22.50
CA LYS A 91 12.09 -26.17 22.34
C LYS A 91 13.12 -25.06 22.47
N PHE A 92 12.84 -23.93 21.81
CA PHE A 92 13.59 -22.70 22.01
C PHE A 92 13.44 -22.23 23.47
N GLY A 93 14.54 -21.71 24.04
CA GLY A 93 14.55 -21.14 25.39
C GLY A 93 13.45 -20.10 25.59
N ALA A 94 12.86 -20.03 26.78
CA ALA A 94 12.03 -18.88 27.13
C ALA A 94 12.93 -17.64 27.17
N LYS A 95 12.41 -16.48 26.75
CA LYS A 95 13.17 -15.22 26.61
C LYS A 95 14.13 -15.00 27.78
N GLY A 96 15.44 -14.99 27.50
CA GLY A 96 16.48 -14.51 28.41
C GLY A 96 17.28 -15.56 29.17
N GLU A 97 17.01 -16.86 29.02
CA GLU A 97 17.80 -17.91 29.68
C GLU A 97 18.93 -18.42 28.78
N SER A 98 20.14 -17.92 29.03
CA SER A 98 21.38 -18.57 28.61
C SER A 98 21.61 -19.84 29.43
N PRO A 99 22.25 -20.90 28.87
CA PRO A 99 22.42 -22.19 29.54
C PRO A 99 23.24 -22.12 30.84
N ASP A 100 24.07 -21.08 31.02
CA ASP A 100 24.89 -20.88 32.24
C ASP A 100 24.24 -19.98 33.31
N GLY A 101 22.96 -19.61 33.19
CA GLY A 101 22.29 -18.75 34.16
C GLY A 101 22.90 -17.34 34.32
N LYS A 102 23.91 -17.00 33.52
CA LYS A 102 24.45 -15.64 33.41
C LYS A 102 23.69 -14.90 32.33
N LEU A 103 22.92 -13.90 32.76
CA LEU A 103 22.40 -12.86 31.88
C LEU A 103 23.55 -12.29 31.02
N PRO A 104 23.37 -12.11 29.70
CA PRO A 104 24.21 -11.17 28.98
C PRO A 104 23.97 -9.78 29.59
N LYS A 105 24.95 -9.27 30.33
CA LYS A 105 25.03 -7.84 30.68
C LYS A 105 25.32 -7.07 29.39
N SER A 106 24.29 -6.78 28.60
CA SER A 106 24.34 -5.65 27.68
C SER A 106 23.97 -4.39 28.46
N PRO A 107 24.78 -3.30 28.46
CA PRO A 107 24.54 -2.17 29.35
C PRO A 107 23.36 -1.24 28.96
N ASN A 108 22.54 -1.55 27.95
CA ASN A 108 21.61 -0.53 27.41
C ASN A 108 20.30 -1.06 26.80
N GLU A 109 19.67 -2.06 27.40
CA GLU A 109 18.23 -2.31 27.13
C GLU A 109 17.51 -2.56 28.45
N GLN A 110 17.25 -1.46 29.17
CA GLN A 110 16.20 -1.43 30.17
C GLN A 110 14.86 -1.59 29.43
N LEU A 111 14.39 -2.82 29.30
CA LEU A 111 12.97 -3.09 29.07
C LEU A 111 12.25 -2.55 30.30
N THR A 112 11.66 -1.37 30.17
CA THR A 112 10.95 -0.72 31.26
C THR A 112 9.79 -1.63 31.68
N ASN A 113 9.81 -2.05 32.95
CA ASN A 113 8.64 -2.59 33.63
C ASN A 113 7.66 -1.44 33.92
N GLU A 114 7.26 -0.71 32.88
CA GLU A 114 6.11 0.17 32.95
C GLU A 114 4.87 -0.68 32.74
N GLU A 115 3.82 -0.40 33.51
CA GLU A 115 2.48 -0.98 33.42
C GLU A 115 1.76 -0.63 32.10
N ASN A 116 2.50 -0.50 31.01
CA ASN A 116 2.04 -0.37 29.65
C ASN A 116 1.96 -1.76 29.02
N SER A 117 1.35 -2.73 29.72
CA SER A 117 0.77 -3.89 29.05
C SER A 117 -0.25 -3.31 28.07
N GLY A 118 0.07 -3.36 26.77
CA GLY A 118 -0.62 -2.64 25.72
C GLY A 118 -2.13 -2.61 25.94
N LYS A 119 -2.64 -1.46 26.37
CA LYS A 119 -4.07 -1.24 26.59
C LYS A 119 -4.74 -1.50 25.26
N LEU A 120 -5.29 -2.70 25.08
CA LEU A 120 -6.09 -3.05 23.91
C LEU A 120 -7.17 -1.98 23.85
N LYS A 121 -7.07 -1.08 22.87
CA LYS A 121 -8.05 -0.01 22.68
C LYS A 121 -9.38 -0.73 22.50
N SER A 122 -10.25 -0.64 23.50
CA SER A 122 -11.59 -1.20 23.45
C SER A 122 -12.22 -0.68 22.16
N TYR A 123 -12.49 -1.58 21.21
CA TYR A 123 -13.07 -1.20 19.94
C TYR A 123 -14.37 -0.47 20.21
N GLN A 124 -14.50 0.74 19.67
CA GLN A 124 -15.72 1.52 19.81
C GLN A 124 -16.88 0.67 19.30
N LYS A 125 -17.92 0.46 20.12
CA LYS A 125 -19.06 -0.40 19.75
C LYS A 125 -19.75 0.21 18.53
N ILE A 126 -19.58 -0.42 17.38
CA ILE A 126 -20.18 0.00 16.13
C ILE A 126 -21.65 -0.42 16.08
N SER A 127 -22.52 0.47 15.63
CA SER A 127 -23.91 0.18 15.34
C SER A 127 -24.15 0.14 13.83
N ALA A 128 -24.81 -0.91 13.35
CA ALA A 128 -25.25 -1.01 11.96
C ALA A 128 -26.37 0.00 11.62
N ILE A 129 -27.15 0.37 12.63
CA ILE A 129 -28.39 1.15 12.50
C ILE A 129 -28.21 2.51 13.18
N GLY A 130 -27.75 2.53 14.43
CA GLY A 130 -27.62 3.73 15.26
C GLY A 130 -26.48 4.67 14.86
N LYS A 131 -26.35 5.79 15.58
CA LYS A 131 -25.30 6.79 15.38
C LYS A 131 -23.94 6.18 15.70
N ASN A 132 -22.95 6.51 14.87
CA ASN A 132 -21.58 6.10 15.09
C ASN A 132 -20.72 7.34 15.29
N THR A 133 -19.71 7.25 16.15
CA THR A 133 -18.74 8.32 16.35
C THR A 133 -17.44 7.90 15.68
N PHE A 134 -16.89 8.77 14.83
CA PHE A 134 -15.62 8.52 14.16
C PHE A 134 -14.55 9.40 14.77
N LEU A 135 -13.39 8.83 15.08
CA LEU A 135 -12.26 9.57 15.64
C LEU A 135 -11.60 10.48 14.60
N LYS A 136 -11.67 10.09 13.32
CA LYS A 136 -10.98 10.75 12.21
C LYS A 136 -11.84 10.71 10.95
N GLY A 137 -11.73 11.76 10.12
CA GLY A 137 -12.28 11.80 8.77
C GLY A 137 -11.39 11.10 7.75
N PHE A 138 -11.36 11.60 6.52
CA PHE A 138 -10.36 11.16 5.54
C PHE A 138 -8.94 11.52 6.00
N SER A 139 -7.99 10.63 5.76
CA SER A 139 -6.58 11.01 5.79
C SER A 139 -6.24 11.87 4.56
N LYS A 140 -5.26 12.78 4.67
CA LYS A 140 -4.88 13.68 3.57
C LYS A 140 -4.55 12.93 2.28
N ARG A 141 -3.78 11.84 2.39
CA ARG A 141 -3.44 10.96 1.25
C ARG A 141 -4.70 10.31 0.65
N ASN A 142 -5.60 9.79 1.49
CA ASN A 142 -6.81 9.13 1.01
C ASN A 142 -7.77 10.12 0.32
N LEU A 143 -7.93 11.30 0.89
CA LEU A 143 -8.76 12.36 0.33
C LEU A 143 -8.25 12.81 -1.05
N ASN A 144 -6.94 13.00 -1.22
CA ASN A 144 -6.37 13.36 -2.51
C ASN A 144 -6.66 12.30 -3.57
N ARG A 145 -6.43 11.03 -3.24
CA ARG A 145 -6.67 9.91 -4.16
C ARG A 145 -8.15 9.78 -4.55
N HIS A 146 -9.08 9.93 -3.61
CA HIS A 146 -10.51 9.83 -3.93
C HIS A 146 -11.08 11.09 -4.59
N TRP A 147 -10.51 12.27 -4.32
CA TRP A 147 -10.98 13.52 -4.91
C TRP A 147 -10.39 13.74 -6.30
N ASP A 148 -9.07 13.87 -6.39
CA ASP A 148 -8.33 14.22 -7.60
C ASP A 148 -8.04 12.99 -8.49
N GLY A 149 -8.05 11.79 -7.91
CA GLY A 149 -7.57 10.59 -8.58
C GLY A 149 -6.04 10.48 -8.55
N ASP A 150 -5.54 9.39 -9.13
CA ASP A 150 -4.13 9.22 -9.50
C ASP A 150 -4.06 8.51 -10.86
N SER A 151 -2.86 8.29 -11.40
CA SER A 151 -2.69 7.66 -12.72
C SER A 151 -3.36 6.28 -12.85
N LYS A 152 -3.68 5.61 -11.73
CA LYS A 152 -4.29 4.28 -11.71
C LYS A 152 -5.76 4.32 -11.26
N HIS A 153 -6.24 5.40 -10.65
CA HIS A 153 -7.54 5.47 -10.00
C HIS A 153 -8.30 6.74 -10.38
N HIS A 154 -9.51 6.58 -10.91
CA HIS A 154 -10.38 7.70 -11.22
C HIS A 154 -10.81 8.43 -9.94
N GLY A 155 -10.61 9.75 -9.92
CA GLY A 155 -11.15 10.63 -8.89
C GLY A 155 -12.67 10.70 -8.92
N HIS A 156 -13.28 11.13 -7.82
CA HIS A 156 -14.72 11.29 -7.70
C HIS A 156 -15.18 12.75 -7.86
N LYS A 157 -14.26 13.69 -8.08
CA LYS A 157 -14.55 15.13 -8.26
C LYS A 157 -15.66 15.37 -9.30
N ASP A 158 -15.64 14.66 -10.42
CA ASP A 158 -16.63 14.86 -11.50
C ASP A 158 -18.06 14.48 -11.10
N MET A 159 -18.22 13.62 -10.09
CA MET A 159 -19.53 13.26 -9.54
C MET A 159 -20.08 14.32 -8.56
N TYR A 160 -19.26 15.30 -8.17
CA TYR A 160 -19.61 16.35 -7.22
C TYR A 160 -19.12 17.74 -7.71
N PRO A 161 -19.62 18.23 -8.86
CA PRO A 161 -19.15 19.48 -9.46
C PRO A 161 -19.42 20.71 -8.58
N GLU A 162 -20.43 20.65 -7.71
CA GLU A 162 -20.82 21.74 -6.81
C GLU A 162 -20.13 21.68 -5.44
N MET A 163 -19.33 20.63 -5.16
CA MET A 163 -18.64 20.50 -3.88
C MET A 163 -17.16 20.85 -3.99
N THR A 164 -16.62 21.45 -2.94
CA THR A 164 -15.18 21.47 -2.70
C THR A 164 -14.72 20.15 -2.10
N LYS A 165 -13.42 19.88 -2.19
CA LYS A 165 -12.77 18.72 -1.57
C LYS A 165 -13.04 18.61 -0.06
N GLU A 166 -13.08 19.73 0.63
CA GLU A 166 -13.35 19.82 2.06
C GLU A 166 -14.82 19.50 2.37
N GLN A 167 -15.75 20.02 1.55
CA GLN A 167 -17.17 19.71 1.66
C GLN A 167 -17.43 18.22 1.40
N TYR A 168 -16.77 17.64 0.40
CA TYR A 168 -16.82 16.20 0.13
C TYR A 168 -16.33 15.39 1.35
N ALA A 169 -15.21 15.78 1.96
CA ALA A 169 -14.67 15.10 3.13
C ALA A 169 -15.61 15.19 4.34
N LYS A 170 -16.17 16.37 4.58
CA LYS A 170 -17.15 16.61 5.66
C LYS A 170 -18.44 15.83 5.41
N ARG A 171 -18.97 15.86 4.19
CA ARG A 171 -20.17 15.13 3.78
C ARG A 171 -20.05 13.63 4.03
N ALA A 172 -18.89 13.06 3.70
CA ALA A 172 -18.62 11.65 3.96
C ALA A 172 -18.59 11.34 5.46
N LEU A 173 -17.99 12.21 6.27
CA LEU A 173 -17.93 12.07 7.73
C LEU A 173 -19.33 12.11 8.34
N ASP A 174 -20.13 13.11 7.95
CA ASP A 174 -21.50 13.28 8.42
C ASP A 174 -22.34 12.06 8.04
N LEU A 175 -22.18 11.53 6.82
CA LEU A 175 -22.92 10.37 6.35
C LEU A 175 -22.59 9.11 7.15
N VAL A 176 -21.31 8.79 7.40
CA VAL A 176 -20.92 7.58 8.15
C VAL A 176 -21.29 7.63 9.64
N GLN A 177 -21.41 8.84 10.21
CA GLN A 177 -21.81 9.06 11.60
C GLN A 177 -23.34 9.07 11.79
N SER A 178 -24.09 9.35 10.71
CA SER A 178 -25.55 9.46 10.75
C SER A 178 -26.24 8.14 11.15
N GLU A 179 -27.39 8.27 11.82
CA GLU A 179 -28.33 7.18 12.05
C GLU A 179 -28.95 6.69 10.73
N THR A 180 -29.32 5.41 10.67
CA THR A 180 -30.14 4.93 9.55
C THR A 180 -31.55 5.42 9.74
N ASN A 181 -32.15 5.88 8.66
CA ASN A 181 -33.55 6.27 8.59
C ASN A 181 -34.13 5.77 7.27
N GLU A 182 -35.32 6.24 6.89
CA GLU A 182 -35.98 5.85 5.64
C GLU A 182 -35.14 6.18 4.39
N HIS A 183 -34.31 7.21 4.45
CA HIS A 183 -33.50 7.69 3.33
C HIS A 183 -32.02 7.31 3.43
N ILE A 184 -31.53 7.00 4.64
CA ILE A 184 -30.15 6.61 4.92
C ILE A 184 -30.15 5.15 5.30
N LEU A 185 -29.75 4.31 4.34
CA LEU A 185 -29.53 2.89 4.58
C LEU A 185 -28.14 2.67 5.15
N GLY A 186 -27.98 1.65 5.98
CA GLY A 186 -26.70 1.35 6.61
C GLY A 186 -26.53 -0.12 6.95
N TYR A 187 -25.27 -0.55 7.04
CA TYR A 187 -24.88 -1.82 7.61
C TYR A 187 -23.48 -1.72 8.24
N ALA A 188 -23.20 -2.61 9.19
CA ALA A 188 -21.86 -2.81 9.72
C ALA A 188 -21.24 -4.06 9.09
N THR A 189 -19.90 -4.11 8.97
CA THR A 189 -19.17 -5.29 8.52
C THR A 189 -18.60 -6.07 9.70
N LYS A 190 -18.24 -7.34 9.48
CA LYS A 190 -17.51 -8.17 10.47
C LYS A 190 -16.19 -7.54 10.92
N ALA A 191 -15.55 -6.76 10.05
CA ALA A 191 -14.30 -6.07 10.32
C ALA A 191 -14.49 -4.78 11.16
N GLY A 192 -15.73 -4.40 11.45
CA GLY A 192 -16.05 -3.18 12.20
C GLY A 192 -16.16 -1.90 11.36
N ALA A 193 -16.26 -2.04 10.04
CA ALA A 193 -16.54 -0.91 9.15
C ALA A 193 -18.04 -0.59 9.15
N VAL A 194 -18.36 0.67 8.93
CA VAL A 194 -19.72 1.16 8.73
C VAL A 194 -19.84 1.61 7.28
N ALA A 195 -20.89 1.14 6.61
CA ALA A 195 -21.30 1.63 5.31
C ALA A 195 -22.65 2.32 5.43
N ARG A 196 -22.78 3.49 4.81
CA ARG A 196 -24.00 4.31 4.77
C ARG A 196 -24.29 4.70 3.33
N TYR A 197 -25.56 4.69 2.98
CA TYR A 197 -26.04 5.02 1.65
C TYR A 197 -27.23 5.97 1.75
N ASP A 198 -27.07 7.16 1.20
CA ASP A 198 -28.13 8.15 1.06
C ASP A 198 -28.87 7.90 -0.25
N VAL A 199 -30.12 7.47 -0.16
CA VAL A 199 -31.00 7.18 -1.30
C VAL A 199 -31.33 8.46 -2.08
N ARG A 200 -31.36 9.61 -1.40
CA ARG A 200 -31.84 10.88 -1.98
C ARG A 200 -30.78 11.54 -2.85
N THR A 201 -29.52 11.51 -2.40
CA THR A 201 -28.39 12.08 -3.16
C THR A 201 -27.60 11.02 -3.92
N ASN A 202 -27.94 9.74 -3.74
CA ASN A 202 -27.19 8.59 -4.23
C ASN A 202 -25.74 8.57 -3.73
N ASP A 203 -25.48 9.03 -2.50
CA ASP A 203 -24.12 9.05 -1.95
C ASP A 203 -23.89 7.77 -1.14
N PHE A 204 -22.86 7.01 -1.48
CA PHE A 204 -22.39 5.87 -0.70
C PHE A 204 -21.10 6.25 0.03
N ALA A 205 -21.04 6.04 1.33
CA ALA A 205 -19.83 6.23 2.13
C ALA A 205 -19.52 4.99 2.98
N LYS A 206 -18.23 4.67 3.10
CA LYS A 206 -17.73 3.58 3.95
C LYS A 206 -16.53 4.05 4.75
N GLY A 207 -16.45 3.61 6.00
CA GLY A 207 -15.30 3.91 6.83
C GLY A 207 -15.28 3.10 8.13
N ASP A 208 -14.13 3.11 8.77
CA ASP A 208 -13.90 2.48 10.07
C ASP A 208 -13.83 3.57 11.14
N PRO A 209 -14.55 3.46 12.27
CA PRO A 209 -14.48 4.48 13.33
C PRO A 209 -13.07 4.77 13.84
N ASN A 210 -12.20 3.76 13.81
CA ASN A 210 -10.79 3.86 14.20
C ASN A 210 -9.85 4.28 13.05
N GLY A 211 -10.11 3.81 11.83
CA GLY A 211 -9.26 4.03 10.64
C GLY A 211 -9.58 5.32 9.88
N GLY A 212 -10.79 5.86 10.08
CA GLY A 212 -11.33 6.99 9.36
C GLY A 212 -12.15 6.58 8.14
N ILE A 213 -12.39 7.55 7.25
CA ILE A 213 -13.22 7.32 6.06
C ILE A 213 -12.40 6.62 4.99
N ALA A 214 -12.93 5.51 4.49
CA ALA A 214 -12.32 4.74 3.42
C ALA A 214 -12.66 5.32 2.05
N THR A 215 -13.95 5.61 1.78
CA THR A 215 -14.39 6.12 0.47
C THR A 215 -15.76 6.80 0.55
N MET A 216 -16.04 7.71 -0.39
CA MET A 216 -17.39 8.19 -0.71
C MET A 216 -17.57 8.41 -2.22
N PHE A 217 -18.66 7.94 -2.81
CA PHE A 217 -18.92 8.14 -4.24
C PHE A 217 -20.41 7.92 -4.58
N LYS A 218 -20.80 8.27 -5.81
CA LYS A 218 -22.14 7.98 -6.34
C LYS A 218 -22.12 6.68 -7.14
N PRO A 219 -22.66 5.55 -6.62
CA PRO A 219 -22.66 4.31 -7.37
C PRO A 219 -23.57 4.41 -8.59
N THR A 220 -23.08 3.95 -9.75
CA THR A 220 -23.85 3.89 -11.00
C THR A 220 -25.09 3.01 -10.87
N LEU A 221 -25.01 1.93 -10.10
CA LEU A 221 -26.12 1.01 -9.84
C LEU A 221 -27.05 1.45 -8.70
N GLY A 222 -26.77 2.59 -8.06
CA GLY A 222 -27.54 3.12 -6.94
C GLY A 222 -27.75 2.12 -5.81
N LYS A 223 -28.99 2.00 -5.34
CA LYS A 223 -29.38 1.09 -4.24
C LYS A 223 -28.97 -0.37 -4.48
N LYS A 224 -28.95 -0.84 -5.74
CA LYS A 224 -28.53 -2.22 -6.06
C LYS A 224 -27.06 -2.46 -5.68
N TYR A 225 -26.21 -1.44 -5.79
CA TYR A 225 -24.82 -1.51 -5.32
C TYR A 225 -24.82 -1.76 -3.81
N PHE A 226 -25.51 -0.93 -3.05
CA PHE A 226 -25.60 -1.06 -1.60
C PHE A 226 -26.13 -2.43 -1.18
N ASP A 227 -27.23 -2.91 -1.77
CA ASP A 227 -27.84 -4.20 -1.43
C ASP A 227 -26.87 -5.37 -1.69
N LYS A 228 -26.10 -5.33 -2.80
CA LYS A 228 -25.09 -6.34 -3.13
C LYS A 228 -23.98 -6.39 -2.08
N TRP A 229 -23.46 -5.23 -1.67
CA TRP A 229 -22.39 -5.16 -0.67
C TRP A 229 -22.89 -5.48 0.74
N LYS A 230 -24.10 -5.06 1.09
CA LYS A 230 -24.76 -5.46 2.34
C LYS A 230 -24.90 -6.98 2.42
N LYS A 231 -25.31 -7.65 1.34
CA LYS A 231 -25.41 -9.12 1.31
C LYS A 231 -24.05 -9.84 1.44
N ARG A 232 -22.98 -9.23 0.93
CA ARG A 232 -21.63 -9.82 0.94
C ARG A 232 -20.86 -9.59 2.24
N GLU A 233 -20.92 -8.38 2.77
CA GLU A 233 -20.09 -7.94 3.89
C GLU A 233 -20.87 -7.67 5.17
N GLY A 234 -22.18 -7.41 5.05
CA GLY A 234 -23.05 -7.07 6.16
C GLY A 234 -23.18 -8.21 7.16
N ILE A 235 -23.30 -7.83 8.42
CA ILE A 235 -23.64 -8.72 9.54
C ILE A 235 -25.09 -8.56 9.96
#